data_AF-A0A919SMK4-F1
#
_entry.id   AF-A0A919SMK4-F1
#
_cell.length_a   1.000
_cell.length_b   1.000
_cell.length_c   1.000
_cell.angle_alpha   90.00
_cell.angle_beta   90.00
_cell.angle_gamma   90.00
#
_symmetry.space_group_name_H-M   'P 1'
#
loop_
_entity.id
_entity.type
_entity.pdbx_description
1 polymer ?
#
loop_
_entity_poly.entity_id
_entity_poly.type
_entity_poly.pdbx_seq_one_letter_code
_entity_poly.pdbx_strand_id
1 'polypeptide(L)' 'MSEQHDPAGPAALPPGARLLSTQQAVDALVSGDHPQSRQGNLAIDAALIALLRQGRIIACRLIDGRIAFHRHPDTTA' A
#
# COMPACT_ATOMS: atom_id res chain seq x y z
N MET A 1 -3.79 -0.94 36.38
CA MET A 1 -4.34 -1.08 35.01
C MET A 1 -4.06 0.24 34.32
N SER A 2 -2.99 0.29 33.53
CA SER A 2 -2.63 1.48 32.76
C SER A 2 -2.42 1.02 31.33
N GLU A 3 -3.52 0.90 30.59
CA GLU A 3 -3.50 0.75 29.14
C GLU A 3 -3.20 2.15 28.58
N GLN A 4 -1.91 2.48 28.51
CA GLN A 4 -1.44 3.66 27.80
C GLN A 4 -1.64 3.42 26.31
N HIS A 5 -2.63 4.13 25.78
CA HIS A 5 -2.83 4.55 24.40
C HIS A 5 -1.53 4.51 23.58
N ASP A 6 -1.31 3.42 22.86
CA ASP A 6 -0.22 3.33 21.89
C ASP A 6 -0.58 4.30 20.75
N PRO A 7 0.24 5.34 20.49
CA PRO A 7 -0.02 6.24 19.40
C PRO A 7 0.02 5.38 18.13
N ALA A 8 -0.81 5.68 17.14
CA ALA A 8 -0.68 5.08 15.82
C ALA A 8 0.72 5.44 15.25
N GLY A 9 1.73 4.67 15.65
CA GLY A 9 3.04 4.67 15.05
C GLY A 9 2.88 4.28 13.59
N PRO A 10 3.77 4.76 12.70
CA PRO A 10 3.66 4.49 11.28
C PRO A 10 3.53 2.98 11.12
N ALA A 11 2.36 2.51 10.66
CA ALA A 11 1.97 1.11 10.64
C ALA A 11 3.20 0.25 10.33
N ALA A 12 3.73 -0.41 11.37
CA ALA A 12 5.08 -0.95 11.32
C ALA A 12 5.14 -1.92 10.15
N LEU A 13 5.83 -1.52 9.09
CA LEU A 13 5.93 -2.31 7.88
C LEU A 13 6.47 -3.68 8.29
N PRO A 14 5.91 -4.79 7.77
CA PRO A 14 6.43 -6.10 8.09
C PRO A 14 7.93 -6.17 7.78
N PRO A 15 8.71 -6.96 8.52
CA PRO A 15 10.16 -6.98 8.37
C PRO A 15 10.57 -7.31 6.93
N GLY A 16 11.42 -6.47 6.34
CA GLY A 16 11.84 -6.57 4.94
C GLY A 16 10.86 -5.98 3.92
N ALA A 17 9.71 -5.46 4.36
CA ALA A 17 8.82 -4.71 3.48
C ALA A 17 9.35 -3.29 3.26
N ARG A 18 9.30 -2.86 2.00
CA ARG A 18 9.75 -1.55 1.57
C ARG A 18 8.55 -0.69 1.20
N LEU A 19 8.44 0.49 1.80
CA LEU A 19 7.45 1.48 1.38
C LEU A 19 7.75 1.92 -0.05
N LEU A 20 6.73 1.96 -0.90
CA LEU A 20 6.82 2.47 -2.25
C LEU A 20 6.33 3.92 -2.27
N SER A 21 6.99 4.76 -3.07
CA SER A 21 6.38 6.05 -3.43
C SER A 21 5.13 5.82 -4.27
N THR A 22 4.24 6.81 -4.32
CA THR A 22 3.05 6.77 -5.19
C THR A 22 3.41 6.37 -6.62
N GLN A 23 4.47 6.98 -7.18
CA GLN A 23 4.90 6.68 -8.55
C GLN A 23 5.37 5.23 -8.68
N GLN A 24 6.21 4.74 -7.76
CA GLN A 24 6.67 3.35 -7.78
C GLN A 24 5.53 2.34 -7.66
N ALA A 25 4.52 2.64 -6.85
CA ALA A 25 3.34 1.79 -6.69
C ALA A 25 2.49 1.75 -7.97
N VAL A 26 2.29 2.91 -8.61
CA VAL A 26 1.60 3.01 -9.90
C VAL A 26 2.36 2.26 -10.98
N ASP A 27 3.68 2.46 -11.08
CA ASP A 27 4.51 1.78 -12.08
C ASP A 27 4.46 0.26 -11.88
N ALA A 28 4.47 -0.23 -10.64
CA ALA A 28 4.39 -1.66 -10.35
C ALA A 28 3.01 -2.26 -10.68
N LEU A 29 1.93 -1.49 -10.52
CA LEU A 29 0.58 -1.88 -10.94
C LEU A 29 0.46 -1.92 -12.46
N VAL A 30 0.95 -0.88 -13.17
CA VAL A 30 0.86 -0.76 -14.62
C VAL A 30 1.75 -1.77 -15.35
N SER A 31 2.99 -1.97 -14.87
CA SER A 31 3.93 -2.93 -15.45
C SER A 31 3.57 -4.37 -15.14
N GLY A 32 2.74 -4.60 -14.13
CA GLY A 32 2.48 -5.94 -13.63
C GLY A 32 3.69 -6.58 -12.94
N ASP A 33 4.67 -5.78 -12.49
CA ASP A 33 5.87 -6.23 -11.78
C ASP A 33 5.57 -6.67 -10.33
N HIS A 34 4.60 -7.57 -10.18
CA HIS A 34 4.24 -8.19 -8.93
C HIS A 34 3.46 -9.50 -9.16
N PRO A 35 3.60 -10.51 -8.27
CA PRO A 35 3.00 -11.83 -8.45
C PRO A 35 1.48 -11.83 -8.66
N GLN A 36 0.76 -10.87 -8.07
CA GLN A 36 -0.70 -10.78 -8.13
C GLN A 36 -1.21 -10.23 -9.48
N SER A 37 -0.34 -9.63 -10.30
CA SER A 37 -0.72 -9.08 -11.61
C SER A 37 -1.30 -10.13 -12.55
N ARG A 38 -0.88 -11.40 -12.44
CA ARG A 38 -1.40 -12.51 -13.26
C ARG A 38 -2.89 -12.81 -13.04
N GLN A 39 -3.45 -12.36 -11.91
CA GLN A 39 -4.87 -12.45 -11.57
C GLN A 39 -5.52 -11.07 -11.46
N GLY A 40 -4.79 -10.02 -11.86
CA GLY A 40 -5.19 -8.63 -11.72
C GLY A 40 -6.39 -8.30 -12.59
N ASN A 41 -7.23 -7.39 -12.09
CA ASN A 41 -8.35 -6.83 -12.83
C ASN A 41 -8.04 -5.35 -13.06
N LEU A 42 -8.02 -4.93 -14.32
CA LEU A 42 -7.71 -3.55 -14.72
C LEU A 42 -8.59 -2.51 -14.01
N ALA A 43 -9.85 -2.83 -13.71
CA ALA A 43 -10.74 -1.94 -12.97
C ALA A 43 -10.30 -1.76 -11.50
N ILE A 44 -9.79 -2.82 -10.88
CA ILE A 44 -9.24 -2.79 -9.52
C ILE A 44 -7.93 -2.01 -9.53
N ASP A 45 -7.05 -2.25 -10.50
CA ASP A 45 -5.77 -1.55 -10.62
C ASP A 45 -5.99 -0.04 -10.83
N ALA A 46 -6.94 0.34 -11.69
CA ALA A 46 -7.33 1.74 -11.88
C ALA A 46 -7.85 2.39 -10.59
N ALA A 47 -8.67 1.67 -9.81
CA ALA A 47 -9.17 2.16 -8.52
C ALA A 47 -8.04 2.33 -7.49
N LEU A 48 -7.11 1.38 -7.42
CA LEU A 48 -5.95 1.45 -6.53
C LEU A 48 -5.02 2.62 -6.90
N ILE A 49 -4.76 2.84 -8.19
CA ILE A 49 -3.98 3.99 -8.68
C ILE A 49 -4.65 5.31 -8.28
N ALA A 50 -5.97 5.40 -8.41
CA ALA A 50 -6.71 6.60 -8.01
C ALA A 50 -6.57 6.87 -6.50
N LEU A 51 -6.71 5.84 -5.66
CA LEU A 51 -6.57 5.95 -4.21
C LEU A 51 -5.14 6.33 -3.78
N LEU A 52 -4.12 5.78 -4.45
CA LEU A 52 -2.71 6.14 -4.23
C LEU A 52 -2.43 7.61 -4.57
N ARG A 53 -2.96 8.08 -5.70
CA ARG A 53 -2.81 9.48 -6.13
C ARG A 53 -3.55 10.46 -5.22
N GLN A 54 -4.68 10.05 -4.66
CA GLN A 54 -5.42 10.82 -3.66
C GLN A 54 -4.76 10.80 -2.26
N GLY A 55 -3.68 10.03 -2.07
CA GLY A 55 -3.03 9.88 -0.76
C GLY A 55 -3.89 9.12 0.27
N ARG A 56 -4.94 8.42 -0.17
CA ARG A 56 -5.86 7.69 0.72
C ARG A 56 -5.33 6.32 1.12
N ILE A 57 -4.43 5.77 0.31
CA ILE A 57 -3.72 4.53 0.59
C ILE A 57 -2.23 4.70 0.33
N ILE A 58 -1.43 3.88 1.00
CA ILE A 58 -0.01 3.69 0.79
C ILE A 58 0.23 2.26 0.31
N ALA A 59 1.27 2.07 -0.49
CA ALA A 59 1.68 0.75 -0.95
C ALA A 59 3.07 0.40 -0.41
N CYS A 60 3.28 -0.87 -0.10
CA CYS A 60 4.58 -1.41 0.21
C CYS A 60 4.83 -2.72 -0.57
N ARG A 61 6.09 -2.95 -0.92
CA ARG A 61 6.55 -4.20 -1.52
C ARG A 61 7.04 -5.12 -0.41
N LEU A 62 6.45 -6.31 -0.32
CA LEU A 62 6.84 -7.36 0.62
C LEU A 62 8.10 -8.09 0.13
N ILE A 63 8.75 -8.85 1.03
CA ILE A 63 9.97 -9.60 0.69
C ILE A 63 9.75 -10.67 -0.39
N ASP A 64 8.52 -11.18 -0.54
CA ASP A 64 8.17 -12.13 -1.61
C ASP A 64 7.84 -11.44 -2.94
N GLY A 65 7.91 -10.11 -3.01
CA GLY A 65 7.61 -9.31 -4.20
C GLY A 65 6.14 -8.94 -4.37
N ARG A 66 5.24 -9.37 -3.48
CA ARG A 66 3.84 -8.89 -3.46
C ARG A 66 3.74 -7.42 -3.10
N ILE A 67 2.65 -6.80 -3.53
CA ILE A 67 2.31 -5.42 -3.15
C ILE A 67 1.16 -5.48 -2.15
N ALA A 68 1.40 -4.90 -0.98
CA ALA A 68 0.37 -4.71 0.03
C ALA A 68 -0.05 -3.24 0.06
N PHE A 69 -1.34 -3.00 0.30
CA PHE A 69 -1.93 -1.67 0.39
C PHE A 69 -2.47 -1.46 1.80
N HIS A 70 -2.16 -0.29 2.39
CA HIS A 70 -2.70 0.14 3.67
C HIS A 70 -3.40 1.47 3.53
N ARG A 71 -4.45 1.70 4.32
CA ARG A 71 -5.09 3.02 4.39
C ARG A 71 -4.13 4.02 5.04
N HIS A 72 -4.07 5.21 4.48
CA HIS A 72 -3.35 6.31 5.09
C HIS A 72 -4.14 6.82 6.30
N PRO A 73 -3.52 6.96 7.49
CA PRO A 73 -4.22 7.32 8.73
C PRO A 73 -4.84 8.72 8.70
N ASP A 74 -4.42 9.59 7.78
CA ASP A 74 -4.90 10.97 7.68
C ASP A 74 -6.23 11.12 6.90
N THR A 75 -6.85 10.02 6.45
CA THR A 75 -8.16 10.11 5.79
C THR A 75 -9.26 10.32 6.83
N THR A 76 -9.40 11.55 7.32
CA THR A 76 -10.61 12.00 8.02
C THR A 76 -11.80 11.88 7.08
N ALA A 77 -12.80 11.11 7.51
CA ALA A 77 -14.11 11.00 6.87
C ALA A 77 -14.96 12.23 7.15
#